data_AF-A0A370NG76-F1
#
_entry.id   AF-A0A370NG76-F1
#
_cell.length_a   1.000
_cell.length_b   1.000
_cell.length_c   1.000
_cell.angle_alpha   90.00
_cell.angle_beta   90.00
_cell.angle_gamma   90.00
#
_symmetry.space_group_name_H-M   'P 1'
#
loop_
_entity.id
_entity.type
_entity.pdbx_description
1 polymer ?
#
loop_
_entity_poly.entity_id
_entity_poly.type
_entity_poly.pdbx_seq_one_letter_code
_entity_poly.pdbx_strand_id
1 'polypeptide(L)'
;MNACLQTPQYLKEGETFMKVVLAALLVSLASASAIAQSAYEGKIDGEFHGWDGETIYKLMDGHVIQQAVYHYHYHYAYSPNVIIFQSKSGGYKIQVEGDDDQPVSVNVLK
;
A
#
# COMPACT_ATOMS: atom_id res chain seq x y z
N MET A 1 -35.45 46.58 -51.80
CA MET A 1 -36.02 45.29 -52.24
C MET A 1 -35.23 44.19 -51.55
N ASN A 2 -35.95 43.30 -50.88
CA ASN A 2 -35.48 42.47 -49.77
C ASN A 2 -34.53 41.34 -50.22
N ALA A 3 -33.41 41.18 -49.50
CA ALA A 3 -32.64 39.94 -49.50
C ALA A 3 -32.80 39.29 -48.12
N CYS A 4 -33.71 38.31 -48.08
CA CYS A 4 -33.79 37.27 -47.07
C CYS A 4 -32.60 36.33 -47.27
N LEU A 5 -31.70 36.24 -46.29
CA LEU A 5 -30.90 35.05 -46.00
C LEU A 5 -30.56 35.08 -44.51
N GLN A 6 -31.38 34.40 -43.71
CA GLN A 6 -31.03 34.03 -42.34
C GLN A 6 -29.72 33.22 -42.40
N THR A 7 -28.67 33.69 -41.74
CA THR A 7 -27.43 32.91 -41.57
C THR A 7 -27.69 31.72 -40.64
N PRO A 8 -27.23 30.49 -40.99
CA PRO A 8 -27.54 29.29 -40.24
C PRO A 8 -26.87 29.29 -38.86
N GLN A 9 -27.67 29.01 -37.82
CA GLN A 9 -27.28 28.85 -36.40
C GLN A 9 -26.40 27.61 -36.14
N TYR A 10 -25.61 27.15 -37.11
CA TYR A 10 -24.94 25.84 -37.06
C TYR A 10 -23.49 25.88 -36.55
N LEU A 11 -22.94 27.05 -36.19
CA LEU A 11 -21.55 27.18 -35.74
C LEU A 11 -21.39 27.42 -34.23
N LYS A 12 -22.48 27.41 -33.45
CA LYS A 12 -22.43 27.59 -31.99
C LYS A 12 -22.25 26.29 -31.21
N GLU A 13 -22.50 25.13 -31.83
CA GLU A 13 -22.46 23.84 -31.13
C GLU A 13 -21.03 23.26 -31.02
N GLY A 14 -20.16 23.52 -32.00
CA GLY A 14 -18.79 22.99 -32.01
C GLY A 14 -17.83 23.60 -30.98
N GLU A 15 -18.08 24.83 -30.51
CA GLU A 15 -17.24 25.50 -29.51
C GLU A 15 -17.56 25.04 -28.07
N THR A 16 -18.79 24.60 -27.84
CA THR A 16 -19.24 24.06 -26.56
C THR A 16 -18.60 22.70 -26.29
N PHE A 17 -18.47 21.85 -27.31
CA PHE A 17 -17.87 20.52 -27.16
C PHE A 17 -16.40 20.57 -26.71
N MET A 18 -15.60 21.52 -27.24
CA MET A 18 -14.18 21.61 -26.87
C MET A 18 -13.98 22.13 -25.44
N LYS A 19 -14.83 23.05 -24.95
CA LYS A 19 -14.83 23.54 -23.56
C LYS A 19 -15.34 22.49 -22.58
N VAL A 20 -16.34 21.70 -22.96
CA VAL A 20 -16.85 20.58 -22.14
C VAL A 20 -15.79 19.49 -22.01
N VAL A 21 -15.03 19.19 -23.08
CA VAL A 21 -13.91 18.22 -23.02
C VAL A 21 -12.76 18.76 -22.17
N LEU A 22 -12.41 20.05 -22.26
CA LEU A 22 -11.39 20.68 -21.38
C LEU A 22 -11.82 20.71 -19.91
N ALA A 23 -13.10 20.97 -19.63
CA ALA A 23 -13.64 20.98 -18.28
C ALA A 23 -13.76 19.56 -17.69
N ALA A 24 -14.10 18.55 -18.51
CA ALA A 24 -14.13 17.15 -18.09
C ALA A 24 -12.73 16.57 -17.83
N LEU A 25 -11.70 17.05 -18.54
CA LEU A 25 -10.31 16.60 -18.34
C LEU A 25 -9.66 17.20 -17.07
N LEU A 26 -10.23 18.26 -16.49
CA LEU A 26 -9.73 18.90 -15.26
C LEU A 26 -10.45 18.43 -13.98
N VAL A 27 -11.50 17.61 -14.08
CA VAL A 27 -12.30 17.17 -12.91
C VAL A 27 -11.82 15.85 -12.28
N SER A 28 -10.90 15.10 -12.89
CA SER A 28 -10.51 13.78 -12.38
C SER A 28 -9.24 13.72 -11.51
N LEU A 29 -8.73 14.85 -10.99
CA LEU A 29 -7.48 14.89 -10.22
C LEU A 29 -7.67 15.26 -8.73
N ALA A 30 -8.46 14.48 -7.99
CA ALA A 30 -8.41 14.35 -6.53
C ALA A 30 -9.34 13.19 -6.16
N SER A 31 -8.89 12.07 -5.63
CA SER A 31 -8.20 12.01 -4.33
C SER A 31 -7.25 10.82 -4.29
N ALA A 32 -5.94 11.07 -4.28
CA ALA A 32 -5.00 10.08 -3.76
C ALA A 32 -5.08 10.17 -2.23
N SER A 33 -5.98 9.41 -1.61
CA SER A 33 -5.93 9.20 -0.17
C SER A 33 -4.63 8.45 0.14
N ALA A 34 -3.63 9.16 0.68
CA ALA A 34 -2.48 8.52 1.31
C ALA A 34 -3.00 7.84 2.58
N ILE A 35 -3.37 6.56 2.46
CA ILE A 35 -3.58 5.72 3.63
C ILE A 35 -2.20 5.63 4.28
N ALA A 36 -2.01 6.33 5.40
CA ALA A 36 -0.79 6.19 6.18
C ALA A 36 -0.76 4.72 6.65
N GLN A 37 0.03 3.89 5.96
CA GLN A 37 0.23 2.50 6.29
C GLN A 37 0.82 2.48 7.70
N SER A 38 0.03 2.07 8.71
CA SER A 38 0.52 2.01 10.07
C SER A 38 1.63 0.96 10.14
N ALA A 39 2.84 1.42 10.46
CA ALA A 39 3.97 0.58 10.80
C ALA A 39 4.12 0.56 12.32
N TYR A 40 4.44 -0.61 12.85
CA TYR A 40 4.76 -0.85 14.25
C TYR A 40 6.23 -1.24 14.34
N GLU A 41 6.92 -0.70 15.34
CA GLU A 41 8.30 -1.06 15.66
C GLU A 41 8.34 -1.79 16.99
N GLY A 42 9.14 -2.85 17.08
CA GLY A 42 9.26 -3.66 18.27
C GLY A 42 10.53 -4.49 18.30
N LYS A 43 10.59 -5.46 19.21
CA LYS A 43 11.72 -6.38 19.36
C LYS A 43 11.22 -7.79 19.59
N ILE A 44 11.89 -8.77 18.98
CA ILE A 44 11.66 -10.18 19.33
C ILE A 44 12.14 -10.42 20.77
N ASP A 45 11.35 -11.17 21.53
CA ASP A 45 11.64 -11.61 22.89
C ASP A 45 12.52 -12.87 22.85
N GLY A 46 13.83 -12.70 23.07
CA GLY A 46 14.79 -13.81 23.06
C GLY A 46 15.50 -14.00 21.72
N GLU A 47 15.74 -15.25 21.34
CA GLU A 47 16.53 -15.62 20.16
C GLU A 47 15.68 -15.70 18.89
N PHE A 48 16.20 -15.12 17.80
CA PHE A 48 15.69 -15.27 16.44
C PHE A 48 16.62 -16.19 15.66
N HIS A 49 16.08 -17.23 15.03
CA HIS A 49 16.83 -18.23 14.27
C HIS A 49 16.49 -18.24 12.78
N GLY A 50 15.74 -17.24 12.31
CA GLY A 50 15.22 -17.18 10.95
C GLY A 50 13.78 -17.69 10.85
N TRP A 51 13.44 -18.21 9.67
CA TRP A 51 12.11 -18.63 9.24
C TRP A 51 12.16 -20.05 8.67
N ASP A 52 11.20 -20.89 9.06
CA ASP A 52 11.11 -22.30 8.65
C ASP A 52 9.79 -22.68 7.97
N GLY A 53 8.83 -21.74 7.89
CA GLY A 53 7.50 -21.95 7.33
C GLY A 53 6.40 -22.07 8.38
N GLU A 54 6.73 -22.43 9.62
CA GLU A 54 5.78 -22.60 10.74
C GLU A 54 6.17 -21.75 11.96
N THR A 55 7.08 -20.81 11.76
CA THR A 55 7.76 -20.09 12.84
C THR A 55 6.80 -19.19 13.63
N ILE A 56 6.96 -19.18 14.96
CA ILE A 56 6.22 -18.32 15.88
C ILE A 56 7.22 -17.59 16.77
N TYR A 57 7.08 -16.27 16.88
CA TYR A 57 7.87 -15.45 17.78
C TYR A 57 6.98 -14.60 18.68
N LYS A 58 7.45 -14.37 19.90
CA LYS A 58 6.86 -13.39 20.81
C LYS A 58 7.66 -12.09 20.73
N LEU A 59 6.98 -10.96 20.80
CA LEU A 59 7.60 -9.65 20.90
C LEU A 59 7.70 -9.22 22.37
N MET A 60 8.63 -8.33 22.67
CA MET A 60 8.90 -7.87 24.05
C MET A 60 7.69 -7.16 24.70
N ASP A 61 6.77 -6.62 23.91
CA ASP A 61 5.54 -6.00 24.40
C ASP A 61 4.40 -7.00 24.63
N GLY A 62 4.64 -8.29 24.36
CA GLY A 62 3.71 -9.38 24.61
C GLY A 62 2.97 -9.88 23.37
N HIS A 63 3.02 -9.17 22.24
CA HIS A 63 2.37 -9.65 21.02
C HIS A 63 3.00 -10.95 20.53
N VAL A 64 2.20 -11.80 19.89
CA VAL A 64 2.69 -13.04 19.27
C VAL A 64 2.48 -12.96 17.77
N ILE A 65 3.54 -13.20 17.01
CA ILE A 65 3.51 -13.26 15.55
C ILE A 65 3.73 -14.71 15.09
N GLN A 66 3.02 -15.08 14.04
CA GLN A 66 3.16 -16.38 13.37
C GLN A 66 3.38 -16.17 11.89
N GLN A 67 4.31 -16.92 11.31
CA GLN A 67 4.53 -16.95 9.87
C GLN A 67 3.26 -17.36 9.13
N ALA A 68 2.84 -16.54 8.17
CA ALA A 68 1.58 -16.73 7.43
C ALA A 68 1.78 -17.45 6.10
N VAL A 69 2.97 -17.34 5.50
CA VAL A 69 3.31 -17.94 4.21
C VAL A 69 4.68 -18.60 4.31
N TYR A 70 4.81 -19.79 3.70
CA TYR A 70 6.07 -20.50 3.64
C TYR A 70 7.17 -19.62 3.06
N HIS A 71 8.22 -19.44 3.84
CA HIS A 71 9.44 -18.73 3.48
C HIS A 71 10.55 -19.26 4.39
N TYR A 72 11.59 -19.86 3.80
CA TYR A 72 12.70 -20.42 4.55
C TYR A 72 13.90 -19.47 4.47
N HIS A 73 14.45 -19.10 5.62
CA HIS A 73 15.67 -18.31 5.70
C HIS A 73 16.34 -18.53 7.04
N TYR A 74 17.68 -18.62 7.07
CA TYR A 74 18.42 -18.74 8.31
C TYR A 74 19.14 -17.44 8.63
N HIS A 75 18.81 -16.86 9.78
CA HIS A 75 19.52 -15.70 10.32
C HIS A 75 19.45 -15.75 11.84
N TYR A 76 20.60 -15.66 12.50
CA TYR A 76 20.65 -15.67 13.97
C TYR A 76 20.83 -14.26 14.51
N ALA A 77 19.97 -13.85 15.43
CA ALA A 77 20.12 -12.61 16.19
C ALA A 77 19.50 -12.73 17.60
N TYR A 78 20.11 -12.07 18.59
CA TYR A 78 19.55 -12.00 19.93
C TYR A 78 18.74 -10.71 20.13
N SER A 79 17.44 -10.89 20.40
CA SER A 79 16.43 -9.84 20.57
C SER A 79 16.52 -8.73 19.50
N PRO A 80 16.47 -9.06 18.20
CA PRO A 80 16.58 -8.07 17.13
C PRO A 80 15.39 -7.11 17.14
N ASN A 81 15.62 -5.91 16.60
CA ASN A 81 14.54 -4.98 16.29
C ASN A 81 13.78 -5.47 15.06
N VAL A 82 12.48 -5.16 15.02
CA VAL A 82 11.60 -5.53 13.93
C VAL A 82 10.67 -4.39 13.56
N ILE A 83 10.30 -4.33 12.28
CA ILE A 83 9.28 -3.44 11.76
C ILE A 83 8.16 -4.29 11.16
N ILE A 84 6.94 -4.13 11.68
CA ILE A 84 5.74 -4.80 11.18
C ILE A 84 4.88 -3.77 10.45
N PHE A 85 4.47 -4.06 9.23
CA PHE A 85 3.68 -3.15 8.42
C PHE A 85 2.69 -3.90 7.54
N GLN A 86 1.59 -3.23 7.18
CA GLN A 86 0.63 -3.81 6.24
C GLN A 86 1.24 -3.90 4.83
N SER A 87 0.92 -4.93 4.06
CA SER A 87 1.26 -5.01 2.64
C SER A 87 0.24 -4.25 1.78
N LYS A 88 0.66 -3.81 0.58
CA LYS A 88 -0.27 -3.21 -0.42
C LYS A 88 -1.38 -4.18 -0.84
N SER A 89 -1.11 -5.48 -0.80
CA SER A 89 -2.06 -6.56 -1.13
C SER A 89 -2.94 -6.98 0.05
N GLY A 90 -2.81 -6.33 1.21
CA GLY A 90 -3.42 -6.77 2.48
C GLY A 90 -2.52 -7.73 3.27
N GLY A 91 -2.88 -7.95 4.54
CA GLY A 91 -2.06 -8.71 5.51
C GLY A 91 -0.87 -7.92 6.06
N TYR A 92 -0.11 -8.55 6.95
CA TYR A 92 1.07 -7.95 7.58
C TYR A 92 2.35 -8.61 7.09
N LYS A 93 3.42 -7.82 7.00
CA LYS A 93 4.79 -8.29 6.81
C LYS A 93 5.67 -7.80 7.95
N ILE A 94 6.71 -8.55 8.24
CA ILE A 94 7.74 -8.20 9.21
C ILE A 94 9.11 -8.16 8.53
N GLN A 95 9.88 -7.12 8.82
CA GLN A 95 11.30 -7.06 8.52
C GLN A 95 12.08 -7.17 9.83
N VAL A 96 13.11 -8.01 9.86
CA VAL A 96 14.05 -8.10 10.98
C VAL A 96 15.27 -7.23 10.66
N GLU A 97 15.70 -6.40 11.60
CA GLU A 97 16.88 -5.57 11.42
C GLU A 97 18.15 -6.43 11.39
N GLY A 98 19.03 -6.17 10.41
CA GLY A 98 20.26 -6.92 10.22
C GLY A 98 20.10 -8.21 9.41
N ASP A 99 18.86 -8.64 9.17
CA ASP A 99 18.53 -9.73 8.25
C ASP A 99 18.55 -9.20 6.81
N ASP A 100 19.34 -9.84 5.96
CA ASP A 100 19.54 -9.53 4.55
C ASP A 100 18.46 -10.14 3.62
N ASP A 101 17.42 -10.74 4.20
CA ASP A 101 16.27 -11.24 3.47
C ASP A 101 15.10 -10.25 3.34
N GLN A 102 14.14 -10.61 2.50
CA GLN A 102 12.90 -9.90 2.24
C GLN A 102 11.93 -9.92 3.45
N PRO A 103 11.01 -8.94 3.56
CA PRO A 103 9.99 -8.97 4.60
C PRO A 103 9.08 -10.20 4.48
N VAL A 104 8.91 -10.92 5.58
CA VAL A 104 8.14 -12.17 5.67
C VAL A 104 6.69 -11.89 6.05
N SER A 105 5.75 -12.62 5.45
CA SER A 105 4.32 -12.46 5.74
C SER A 105 3.97 -13.10 7.08
N VAL A 106 3.28 -12.37 7.95
CA VAL A 106 2.93 -12.82 9.31
C VAL A 106 1.48 -12.51 9.67
N ASN A 107 0.95 -13.27 10.62
CA ASN A 107 -0.28 -13.00 11.35
C ASN A 107 0.08 -12.55 12.77
N VAL A 108 -0.58 -11.49 13.25
CA VAL A 108 -0.50 -11.06 14.66
C VAL A 108 -1.64 -11.74 15.39
N LEU A 109 -1.33 -12.57 16.39
CA LEU A 109 -2.30 -13.45 17.05
C LEU A 109 -2.96 -12.85 18.29
N LYS A 110 -2.22 -12.05 19.04
CA LYS A 110 -2.65 -11.43 20.31
C LYS A 110 -1.80 -10.22 20.60
#